data_AF-A0A6G2K969-F1
#
_entry.id   AF-A0A6G2K969-F1
#
_cell.length_a   1.000
_cell.length_b   1.000
_cell.length_c   1.000
_cell.angle_alpha   90.00
_cell.angle_beta   90.00
_cell.angle_gamma   90.00
#
_symmetry.space_group_name_H-M   'P 1'
#
loop_
_entity.id
_entity.type
_entity.pdbx_description
1 polymer ?
#
loop_
_entity_poly.entity_id
_entity_poly.type
_entity_poly.pdbx_seq_one_letter_code
_entity_poly.pdbx_strand_id
1 'polypeptide(L)'
;MSVRCRQFGWVGESNTPSFSQLCKRMNTLDVNINKGDMITVTGKKYTHTLAVDATELKQHNRGEWMGKKWKIKCDFVKMHVMVDTQTLKIIAVCITDESVGDASKFQSLLGES
;
A
#
# COMPACT_ATOMS: atom_id res chain seq x y z
N MET A 1 -42.22 7.33 32.66
CA MET A 1 -42.25 8.28 31.52
C MET A 1 -40.89 8.94 31.43
N SER A 2 -40.04 8.54 30.47
CA SER A 2 -38.71 9.13 30.29
C SER A 2 -38.70 9.97 29.02
N VAL A 3 -38.38 11.24 29.19
CA VAL A 3 -38.50 12.29 28.18
C VAL A 3 -37.40 12.07 27.13
N ARG A 4 -37.78 11.72 25.89
CA ARG A 4 -36.85 11.76 24.76
C ARG A 4 -36.51 13.22 24.49
N CYS A 5 -35.38 13.68 25.02
CA CYS A 5 -34.75 14.90 24.53
C CYS A 5 -34.26 14.59 23.10
N ARG A 6 -35.03 15.03 22.09
CA ARG A 6 -34.51 15.11 20.72
C ARG A 6 -33.50 16.25 20.73
N GLN A 7 -32.22 15.91 20.73
CA GLN A 7 -31.16 16.89 20.51
C GLN A 7 -31.44 17.56 19.15
N PHE A 8 -31.73 18.85 19.21
CA PHE A 8 -31.78 19.74 18.06
C PHE A 8 -30.41 19.70 17.37
N GLY A 9 -30.38 19.19 16.13
CA GLY A 9 -29.18 19.21 15.29
C GLY A 9 -28.95 20.62 14.77
N TRP A 10 -27.80 21.20 15.09
CA TRP A 10 -27.37 22.48 14.56
C TRP A 10 -27.15 22.36 13.05
N VAL A 11 -27.82 23.21 12.26
CA VAL A 11 -27.55 23.38 10.83
C VAL A 11 -26.19 24.07 10.71
N GLY A 12 -25.12 23.29 10.57
CA GLY A 12 -23.75 23.81 10.51
C GLY A 12 -22.64 22.77 10.72
N GLU A 13 -22.93 21.56 11.20
CA GLU A 13 -21.92 20.49 11.20
C GLU A 13 -21.70 19.99 9.76
N SER A 14 -20.49 20.19 9.24
CA SER A 14 -20.08 19.47 8.04
C SER A 14 -20.25 17.99 8.33
N ASN A 15 -20.94 17.24 7.45
CA ASN A 15 -21.13 15.79 7.56
C ASN A 15 -19.82 15.02 7.28
N THR A 16 -18.70 15.55 7.79
CA THR A 16 -17.36 15.06 7.58
C THR A 16 -17.11 13.96 8.60
N PRO A 17 -16.74 12.74 8.16
CA PRO A 17 -16.43 11.68 9.08
C PRO A 17 -15.18 12.04 9.91
N SER A 18 -15.23 11.70 11.20
CA SER A 18 -14.07 11.75 12.09
C SER A 18 -12.98 10.75 11.65
N PHE A 19 -11.75 10.96 12.11
CA PHE A 19 -10.62 10.04 11.87
C PHE A 19 -10.98 8.58 12.16
N SER A 20 -11.62 8.33 13.30
CA SER A 20 -12.02 6.98 13.71
C SER A 20 -13.05 6.36 12.77
N GLN A 21 -13.96 7.16 12.19
CA GLN A 21 -14.92 6.68 11.21
C GLN A 21 -14.24 6.35 9.87
N LEU A 22 -13.30 7.17 9.41
CA LEU A 22 -12.50 6.88 8.21
C LEU A 22 -11.64 5.62 8.37
N CYS A 23 -10.95 5.47 9.51
CA CYS A 23 -10.12 4.31 9.81
C CYS A 23 -10.96 3.01 9.81
N LYS A 24 -12.13 3.02 10.45
CA LYS A 24 -13.05 1.88 10.41
C LYS A 24 -13.49 1.55 8.99
N ARG A 25 -13.88 2.55 8.20
CA ARG A 25 -14.30 2.36 6.81
C ARG A 25 -13.19 1.74 5.96
N MET A 26 -11.97 2.24 6.09
CA MET A 26 -10.81 1.70 5.38
C MET A 26 -10.53 0.24 5.78
N ASN A 27 -10.61 -0.08 7.07
CA ASN A 27 -10.37 -1.45 7.55
C ASN A 27 -11.48 -2.43 7.17
N THR A 28 -12.71 -1.96 6.94
CA THR A 28 -13.84 -2.78 6.45
C THR A 28 -13.93 -2.83 4.93
N LEU A 29 -13.11 -2.07 4.22
CA LEU A 29 -13.15 -2.01 2.76
C LEU A 29 -12.58 -3.32 2.21
N ASP A 30 -13.44 -4.14 1.62
CA ASP A 30 -13.00 -5.33 0.89
C ASP A 30 -12.40 -4.89 -0.45
N VAL A 31 -11.08 -4.80 -0.49
CA VAL A 31 -10.36 -4.45 -1.71
C VAL A 31 -10.01 -5.76 -2.42
N ASN A 32 -10.87 -6.17 -3.34
CA ASN A 32 -10.53 -7.23 -4.28
C ASN A 32 -9.55 -6.66 -5.32
N ILE A 33 -8.27 -6.63 -4.96
CA ILE A 33 -7.19 -6.37 -5.91
C ILE A 33 -7.16 -7.60 -6.81
N ASN A 34 -7.85 -7.53 -7.95
CA ASN A 34 -7.65 -8.50 -9.01
C ASN A 34 -6.14 -8.51 -9.29
N LYS A 35 -5.44 -9.55 -8.82
CA LYS A 35 -4.11 -9.88 -9.32
C LYS A 35 -4.34 -10.06 -10.81
N GLY A 36 -3.93 -9.04 -11.58
CA GLY A 36 -4.32 -8.92 -12.97
C GLY A 36 -4.10 -10.24 -13.69
N ASP A 37 -4.98 -10.55 -14.63
CA ASP A 37 -4.89 -11.70 -15.52
C ASP A 37 -3.44 -12.13 -15.67
N MET A 38 -3.07 -13.25 -15.02
CA MET A 38 -1.76 -13.86 -15.19
C MET A 38 -1.46 -13.81 -16.67
N ILE A 39 -0.27 -13.35 -17.05
CA ILE A 39 0.11 -13.26 -18.46
C ILE A 39 -0.01 -14.67 -19.04
N THR A 40 -1.16 -15.00 -19.61
CA THR A 40 -1.37 -16.28 -20.27
C THR A 40 -0.54 -16.14 -21.52
N VAL A 41 0.62 -16.82 -21.54
CA VAL A 41 1.53 -16.86 -22.69
C VAL A 41 0.78 -17.55 -23.83
N THR A 42 -0.07 -16.78 -24.51
CA THR A 42 -1.03 -17.30 -25.47
C THR A 42 -0.35 -17.34 -26.82
N GLY A 43 0.58 -18.29 -27.02
CA GLY A 43 1.09 -18.76 -28.31
C GLY A 43 1.75 -17.75 -29.29
N LYS A 44 1.66 -16.44 -29.04
CA LYS A 44 2.31 -15.38 -29.81
C LYS A 44 3.53 -14.91 -29.03
N LYS A 45 4.68 -14.85 -29.71
CA LYS A 45 5.93 -14.27 -29.19
C LYS A 45 5.71 -12.79 -28.87
N TYR A 46 5.13 -12.49 -27.72
CA TYR A 46 5.14 -11.15 -27.15
C TYR A 46 6.35 -11.06 -26.23
N THR A 47 7.27 -10.16 -26.57
CA THR A 47 8.33 -9.74 -25.66
C THR A 47 7.73 -8.73 -24.69
N HIS A 48 7.53 -9.14 -23.43
CA HIS A 48 7.16 -8.23 -22.35
C HIS A 48 8.41 -7.54 -21.83
N THR A 49 8.36 -6.21 -21.75
CA THR A 49 9.42 -5.41 -21.13
C THR A 49 8.95 -5.02 -19.74
N LEU A 50 9.63 -5.55 -18.73
CA LEU A 50 9.24 -5.39 -17.34
C LEU A 50 10.18 -4.37 -16.68
N ALA A 51 9.59 -3.38 -16.04
CA ALA A 51 10.30 -2.43 -15.20
C ALA A 51 10.15 -2.84 -13.74
N VAL A 52 11.25 -2.76 -12.99
CA VAL A 52 11.24 -2.97 -11.54
C VAL A 52 11.72 -1.69 -10.89
N ASP A 53 10.95 -1.21 -9.93
CA ASP A 53 11.29 -0.06 -9.12
C ASP A 53 11.06 -0.36 -7.64
N ALA A 54 11.78 0.33 -6.77
CA ALA A 54 11.69 0.17 -5.32
C ALA A 54 11.35 1.51 -4.67
N THR A 55 10.28 1.54 -3.89
CA THR A 55 9.87 2.72 -3.13
C THR A 55 10.04 2.48 -1.64
N GLU A 56 10.68 3.42 -0.95
CA GLU A 56 10.79 3.40 0.51
C GLU A 56 9.58 4.12 1.14
N LEU A 57 8.85 3.42 2.00
CA LEU A 57 7.67 3.91 2.70
C LEU A 57 7.98 4.10 4.18
N LYS A 58 7.74 5.31 4.67
CA LYS A 58 7.87 5.64 6.09
C LYS A 58 6.56 5.30 6.82
N GLN A 59 6.55 4.24 7.62
CA GLN A 59 5.33 3.82 8.33
C GLN A 59 4.93 4.77 9.46
N HIS A 60 5.91 5.35 10.16
CA HIS A 60 5.67 6.20 11.31
C HIS A 60 6.39 7.54 11.16
N ASN A 61 5.68 8.64 11.42
CA ASN A 61 6.27 9.97 11.40
C ASN A 61 7.07 10.30 12.68
N ARG A 62 7.87 9.34 13.17
CA ARG A 62 8.80 9.55 14.31
C ARG A 62 10.05 10.33 13.89
N GLY A 63 10.30 10.46 12.59
CA GLY A 63 11.45 11.19 12.05
C GLY A 63 12.77 10.43 12.22
N GLU A 64 13.74 10.73 11.35
CA GLU A 64 15.08 10.14 11.43
C GLU A 64 15.82 10.54 12.73
N TRP A 65 15.44 11.67 13.31
CA TRP A 65 16.03 12.19 14.54
C TRP A 65 15.85 11.24 15.73
N MET A 66 14.72 10.53 15.80
CA MET A 66 14.48 9.56 16.87
C MET A 66 15.47 8.40 16.82
N GLY A 67 15.84 7.94 15.61
CA GLY A 67 16.88 6.94 15.44
C GLY A 67 18.26 7.48 15.78
N LYS A 68 18.59 8.70 15.37
CA LYS A 68 19.89 9.33 15.67
C LYS A 68 20.07 9.60 17.17
N LYS A 69 19.04 10.11 17.86
CA LYS A 69 19.12 10.53 19.26
C LYS A 69 18.90 9.38 20.25
N TRP A 70 17.93 8.51 19.97
CA TRP A 70 17.48 7.48 20.91
C TRP A 70 17.86 6.06 20.49
N LYS A 71 18.56 5.88 19.36
CA LYS A 71 18.91 4.56 18.78
C LYS A 71 17.70 3.64 18.59
N ILE A 72 16.51 4.22 18.45
CA ILE A 72 15.28 3.49 18.14
C ILE A 72 15.25 3.27 16.63
N LYS A 73 15.03 2.03 16.19
CA LYS A 73 15.01 1.71 14.76
C LYS A 73 13.96 2.57 14.04
N CYS A 74 14.33 3.16 12.90
CA CYS A 74 13.38 3.86 12.06
C CYS A 74 12.63 2.80 11.22
N ASP A 75 11.32 2.74 11.36
CA ASP A 75 10.51 1.75 10.65
C ASP A 75 10.23 2.24 9.22
N PHE A 76 11.22 2.07 8.34
CA PHE A 76 11.04 2.13 6.91
C PHE A 76 10.71 0.75 6.36
N VAL A 77 9.80 0.71 5.39
CA VAL A 77 9.44 -0.50 4.66
C VAL A 77 9.69 -0.25 3.18
N LYS A 78 10.41 -1.16 2.55
CA LYS A 78 10.70 -1.12 1.12
C LYS A 78 9.62 -1.88 0.37
N MET A 79 9.08 -1.27 -0.66
CA MET A 79 8.13 -1.89 -1.57
C MET A 79 8.77 -1.98 -2.94
N HIS A 80 9.07 -3.20 -3.39
CA HIS A 80 9.54 -3.48 -4.73
C HIS A 80 8.34 -3.78 -5.62
N VAL A 81 8.17 -3.01 -6.68
CA VAL A 81 7.04 -3.11 -7.61
C VAL A 81 7.56 -3.47 -8.99
N MET A 82 6.94 -4.49 -9.58
CA MET A 82 7.22 -4.91 -10.94
C MET A 82 6.04 -4.55 -11.84
N VAL A 83 6.32 -3.81 -12.91
CA VAL A 83 5.31 -3.25 -13.81
C VAL A 83 5.64 -3.65 -15.24
N ASP A 84 4.62 -4.05 -16.01
CA ASP A 84 4.75 -4.16 -17.45
C ASP A 84 4.77 -2.76 -18.08
N THR A 85 5.84 -2.40 -18.75
CA THR A 85 5.99 -1.08 -19.39
C THR A 85 4.98 -0.84 -20.51
N GLN A 86 4.45 -1.89 -21.15
CA GLN A 86 3.52 -1.75 -22.26
C GLN A 86 2.08 -1.53 -21.76
N THR A 87 1.64 -2.33 -20.78
CA THR A 87 0.27 -2.25 -20.25
C THR A 87 0.14 -1.37 -19.01
N LEU A 88 1.27 -0.96 -18.42
CA LEU A 88 1.37 -0.25 -17.13
C LEU A 88 0.67 -0.97 -15.97
N LYS A 89 0.44 -2.28 -16.11
CA LYS A 89 -0.13 -3.11 -15.05
C LYS A 89 0.94 -3.54 -14.07
N ILE A 90 0.60 -3.52 -12.79
CA ILE A 90 1.43 -4.08 -11.72
C ILE A 90 1.30 -5.61 -11.80
N ILE A 91 2.43 -6.28 -11.94
CA ILE A 91 2.52 -7.75 -12.04
C ILE A 91 2.74 -8.33 -10.64
N ALA A 92 3.74 -7.81 -9.93
CA ALA A 92 4.16 -8.32 -8.63
C ALA A 92 4.54 -7.16 -7.70
N VAL A 93 4.28 -7.37 -6.40
CA VAL A 93 4.64 -6.43 -5.34
C VAL A 93 5.24 -7.24 -4.20
N CYS A 94 6.48 -6.92 -3.82
CA CYS A 94 7.14 -7.50 -2.67
C CYS A 94 7.42 -6.41 -1.64
N ILE A 95 7.00 -6.63 -0.40
CA ILE A 95 7.20 -5.71 0.71
C ILE A 95 8.26 -6.31 1.64
N THR A 96 9.32 -5.55 1.91
CA THR A 96 10.44 -5.97 2.75
C THR A 96 10.81 -4.90 3.77
N ASP A 97 11.69 -5.25 4.69
CA ASP A 97 12.30 -4.27 5.58
C ASP A 97 13.38 -3.44 4.85
N GLU A 98 13.91 -2.43 5.54
CA GLU A 98 15.00 -1.57 5.08
C GLU A 98 16.33 -2.30 4.80
N SER A 99 16.55 -3.47 5.40
CA SER A 99 17.84 -4.18 5.36
C SER A 99 18.09 -4.91 4.05
N VAL A 100 17.02 -5.14 3.29
CA VAL A 100 17.06 -5.84 2.01
C VAL A 100 17.40 -4.86 0.88
N GLY A 101 18.32 -5.26 0.00
CA GLY A 101 18.66 -4.54 -1.24
C GLY A 101 17.85 -5.01 -2.45
N ASP A 102 17.58 -4.12 -3.39
CA ASP A 102 16.66 -4.34 -4.51
C ASP A 102 17.03 -5.53 -5.39
N ALA A 103 18.31 -5.67 -5.73
CA ALA A 103 18.81 -6.75 -6.60
C ALA A 103 18.52 -8.15 -6.03
N SER A 104 18.46 -8.28 -4.70
CA SER A 104 18.20 -9.57 -4.04
C SER A 104 16.74 -10.04 -4.20
N LYS A 105 15.80 -9.12 -4.45
CA LYS A 105 14.36 -9.44 -4.55
C LYS A 105 13.85 -9.61 -5.97
N PHE A 106 14.68 -9.26 -6.96
CA PHE A 106 14.34 -9.43 -8.37
C PHE A 106 13.96 -10.88 -8.73
N GLN A 107 14.69 -11.88 -8.22
CA GLN A 107 14.39 -13.29 -8.49
C GLN A 107 13.05 -13.73 -7.87
N SER A 108 12.72 -13.24 -6.68
CA SER A 108 11.45 -13.56 -6.03
C SER A 108 10.27 -12.99 -6.80
N LEU A 109 10.40 -11.77 -7.35
CA LEU A 109 9.36 -11.12 -8.14
C LEU A 109 9.07 -11.85 -9.46
N LEU A 110 10.08 -12.43 -10.10
CA LEU A 110 9.91 -13.26 -11.30
C LEU A 110 9.24 -14.61 -11.03
N GLY A 111 9.36 -15.15 -9.82
CA GLY A 111 8.70 -16.40 -9.44
C GLY A 111 7.23 -16.23 -9.07
N GLU A 112 6.81 -14.99 -8.78
CA GLU A 112 5.44 -14.63 -8.41
C GLU A 112 4.57 -14.20 -9.60
N SER A 113 5.18 -13.99 -10.77
CA SER A 113 4.55 -13.53 -12.02
C SER A 113 3.95 -14.64 -12.89
#